data_AF-A0A7C8DQT3-F1
#
_entry.id   AF-A0A7C8DQT3-F1
#
_cell.length_a   1.000
_cell.length_b   1.000
_cell.length_c   1.000
_cell.angle_alpha   90.00
_cell.angle_beta   90.00
_cell.angle_gamma   90.00
#
_symmetry.space_group_name_H-M   'P 1'
#
loop_
_entity.id
_entity.type
_entity.pdbx_description
1 polymer ?
#
loop_
_entity_poly.entity_id
_entity_poly.type
_entity_poly.pdbx_seq_one_letter_code
_entity_poly.pdbx_strand_id
1 'polypeptide(L)'
;MHLKRWLTALIAIPVLIYIIGFGPRYLFHALLCGAAIVSFIEFYSITGTGGSRFILYGNSFLIFLLFAVIYIRQVMFVPIITVLWVFLSMGYLMMHKPTPGKELTAEIGRAVFGP
;
A
#
# COMPACT_ATOMS: atom_id res chain seq x y z
N MET A 1 29.10 -3.56 -11.16
CA MET A 1 27.65 -3.34 -10.99
C MET A 1 27.20 -3.02 -9.56
N HIS A 2 28.05 -3.17 -8.52
CA HIS A 2 27.69 -2.81 -7.13
C HIS A 2 27.85 -1.32 -6.78
N LEU A 3 28.67 -0.57 -7.53
CA LEU A 3 28.98 0.83 -7.24
C LEU A 3 27.73 1.73 -7.20
N LYS A 4 26.78 1.52 -8.11
CA LYS A 4 25.50 2.25 -8.13
C LYS A 4 24.67 1.99 -6.87
N ARG A 5 24.59 0.73 -6.38
CA ARG A 5 23.89 0.37 -5.14
C ARG A 5 24.53 0.99 -3.91
N TRP A 6 25.87 0.91 -3.83
CA TRP A 6 26.63 1.51 -2.72
C TRP A 6 26.47 3.02 -2.66
N LEU A 7 26.53 3.69 -3.81
CA LEU A 7 26.35 5.15 -3.88
C LEU A 7 24.94 5.57 -3.44
N THR A 8 23.91 4.86 -3.90
CA THR A 8 22.52 5.16 -3.51
C THR A 8 22.32 4.98 -2.02
N ALA A 9 22.87 3.91 -1.42
CA ALA A 9 22.79 3.68 0.02
C ALA A 9 23.54 4.75 0.82
N LEU A 10 24.75 5.11 0.39
CA LEU A 10 25.58 6.13 1.04
C LEU A 10 24.89 7.51 1.09
N ILE A 11 24.10 7.84 0.07
CA ILE A 11 23.34 9.11 0.00
C ILE A 11 22.00 8.98 0.73
N ALA A 12 21.28 7.86 0.58
CA ALA A 12 19.95 7.69 1.13
C ALA A 12 19.95 7.63 2.67
N ILE A 13 20.94 6.98 3.28
CA ILE A 13 21.05 6.85 4.74
C ILE A 13 21.13 8.22 5.45
N PRO A 14 22.07 9.12 5.13
CA PRO A 14 22.17 10.42 5.79
C PRO A 14 20.95 11.31 5.51
N VAL A 15 20.36 11.24 4.31
CA VAL A 15 19.10 11.93 4.00
C VAL A 15 17.97 11.44 4.91
N LEU A 16 17.86 10.13 5.10
CA LEU A 16 16.84 9.54 5.97
C LEU A 16 17.04 9.95 7.44
N ILE A 17 18.28 9.92 7.93
CA ILE A 17 18.62 10.36 9.29
C ILE A 17 18.25 11.84 9.48
N TYR A 18 18.57 12.69 8.50
CA TYR A 18 18.22 14.11 8.55
C TYR A 18 16.70 14.31 8.61
N ILE A 19 15.93 13.61 7.77
CA ILE A 19 14.47 13.74 7.71
C ILE A 19 13.81 13.28 9.02
N ILE A 20 14.33 12.23 9.66
CA ILE A 20 13.77 11.68 10.91
C ILE A 20 14.17 12.55 12.13
N GLY A 21 15.43 12.99 12.19
CA GLY A 21 15.97 13.69 13.37
C GLY A 21 15.68 15.19 13.40
N PHE A 22 16.08 15.90 12.33
CA PHE A 22 16.06 17.37 12.28
C PHE A 22 15.09 17.93 11.23
N GLY A 23 14.53 17.07 10.39
CA GLY A 23 13.63 17.44 9.32
C GLY A 23 12.31 18.02 9.84
N PRO A 24 11.71 18.98 9.11
CA PRO A 24 10.39 19.46 9.43
C PRO A 24 9.35 18.32 9.29
N ARG A 25 8.36 18.32 10.19
CA ARG A 25 7.38 17.24 10.35
C ARG A 25 6.65 16.85 9.06
N TYR A 26 6.43 17.79 8.15
CA TYR A 26 5.76 17.55 6.87
C TYR A 26 6.60 16.68 5.92
N LEU A 27 7.93 16.78 5.93
CA LEU A 27 8.79 15.96 5.07
C LEU A 27 8.75 14.50 5.48
N PHE A 28 8.79 14.24 6.79
CA PHE A 28 8.67 12.89 7.31
C PHE A 28 7.31 12.27 6.95
N HIS A 29 6.22 13.01 7.12
CA HIS A 29 4.87 12.54 6.74
C HIS A 29 4.75 12.30 5.22
N ALA A 30 5.31 13.18 4.40
CA ALA A 30 5.32 13.01 2.95
C ALA A 30 6.12 11.78 2.52
N LEU A 31 7.28 11.53 3.16
CA LEU A 31 8.11 10.35 2.91
C LEU A 31 7.35 9.07 3.27
N LEU A 32 6.72 9.02 4.45
CA LEU A 32 5.92 7.88 4.86
C LEU A 32 4.71 7.63 3.94
N CYS A 33 4.01 8.70 3.56
CA CYS A 33 2.87 8.61 2.64
C CYS A 33 3.33 8.08 1.26
N GLY A 34 4.43 8.60 0.73
CA GLY A 34 5.04 8.09 -0.51
C GLY A 34 5.45 6.63 -0.41
N ALA A 35 6.11 6.23 0.68
CA ALA A 35 6.50 4.85 0.93
C ALA A 35 5.28 3.91 1.01
N ALA A 36 4.19 4.35 1.66
CA ALA A 36 2.95 3.59 1.75
C ALA A 36 2.29 3.41 0.37
N ILE A 37 2.23 4.47 -0.45
CA ILE A 37 1.67 4.40 -1.81
C ILE A 37 2.52 3.48 -2.70
N VAL A 38 3.84 3.60 -2.66
CA VAL A 38 4.75 2.73 -3.45
C VAL A 38 4.59 1.27 -3.03
N SER A 39 4.59 0.99 -1.73
CA SER A 39 4.38 -0.36 -1.20
C SER A 39 3.03 -0.93 -1.63
N PHE A 40 1.97 -0.11 -1.64
CA PHE A 40 0.65 -0.52 -2.08
C PHE A 40 0.61 -0.84 -3.59
N ILE A 41 1.25 -0.02 -4.42
CA ILE A 41 1.35 -0.25 -5.87
C ILE A 41 2.13 -1.53 -6.15
N GLU A 42 3.25 -1.74 -5.46
CA GLU A 42 4.07 -2.94 -5.60
C GLU A 42 3.31 -4.18 -5.13
N PHE A 43 2.62 -4.10 -3.99
CA PHE A 43 1.74 -5.16 -3.52
C PHE A 43 0.66 -5.49 -4.56
N TYR A 44 -0.01 -4.48 -5.11
CA TYR A 44 -1.04 -4.67 -6.13
C TYR A 44 -0.48 -5.32 -7.40
N SER A 45 0.73 -4.93 -7.82
CA SER A 45 1.43 -5.54 -8.95
C SER A 45 1.78 -7.01 -8.70
N ILE A 46 2.15 -7.38 -7.47
CA ILE A 46 2.49 -8.77 -7.12
C ILE A 46 1.23 -9.64 -7.07
N THR A 47 0.12 -9.12 -6.55
CA THR A 47 -1.11 -9.91 -6.38
C THR A 47 -1.78 -10.35 -7.68
N GLY A 48 -1.28 -9.95 -8.85
CA GLY A 48 -1.77 -10.43 -10.15
C GLY A 48 -3.24 -10.12 -10.42
N THR A 49 -3.89 -9.37 -9.52
CA THR A 49 -5.21 -8.81 -9.68
C THR A 49 -5.06 -7.74 -10.75
N GLY A 50 -5.32 -8.13 -12.01
CA GLY A 50 -5.57 -7.23 -13.13
C GLY A 50 -6.86 -6.42 -12.92
N GLY A 51 -7.04 -5.91 -11.70
CA GLY A 51 -8.21 -5.21 -11.26
C GLY A 51 -8.19 -3.77 -11.75
N SER A 52 -9.39 -3.22 -11.74
CA SER A 52 -9.69 -1.93 -12.31
C SER A 52 -8.79 -0.83 -11.73
N ARG A 53 -8.21 0.02 -12.58
CA ARG A 53 -7.38 1.17 -12.17
C ARG A 53 -8.08 2.07 -11.14
N PHE A 54 -9.42 2.07 -11.13
CA PHE A 54 -10.25 2.75 -10.15
C PHE A 54 -9.96 2.35 -8.70
N ILE A 55 -9.67 1.07 -8.41
CA ILE A 55 -9.38 0.60 -7.05
C ILE A 55 -7.99 1.04 -6.63
N LEU A 56 -7.03 0.98 -7.55
CA LEU A 56 -5.67 1.43 -7.28
C LEU A 56 -5.67 2.93 -6.95
N TYR A 57 -6.34 3.76 -7.75
CA TYR A 57 -6.48 5.19 -7.47
C TYR A 57 -7.31 5.47 -6.21
N GLY A 58 -8.41 4.74 -5.99
CA GLY A 58 -9.26 4.89 -4.81
C GLY A 58 -8.53 4.57 -3.51
N ASN A 59 -7.84 3.44 -3.44
CA ASN A 59 -7.04 3.07 -2.27
C ASN A 59 -5.84 4.00 -2.07
N SER A 60 -5.16 4.40 -3.15
CA SER A 60 -4.05 5.37 -3.05
C SER A 60 -4.54 6.72 -2.51
N PHE A 61 -5.73 7.16 -2.92
CA PHE A 61 -6.37 8.35 -2.40
C PHE A 61 -6.75 8.21 -0.92
N LEU A 62 -7.28 7.05 -0.50
CA LEU A 62 -7.59 6.78 0.91
C LEU A 62 -6.34 6.76 1.79
N ILE A 63 -5.22 6.19 1.32
CA ILE A 63 -3.92 6.24 1.99
C ILE A 63 -3.49 7.69 2.17
N PHE A 64 -3.54 8.49 1.11
CA PHE A 64 -3.19 9.90 1.17
C PHE A 64 -4.07 10.67 2.16
N LEU A 65 -5.38 10.44 2.11
CA LEU A 65 -6.36 11.07 3.00
C LEU A 65 -6.11 10.71 4.47
N LEU A 66 -5.79 9.44 4.75
CA LEU A 66 -5.44 8.98 6.09
C LEU A 66 -4.24 9.73 6.65
N PHE A 67 -3.17 9.85 5.86
CA PHE A 67 -1.97 10.61 6.26
C PHE A 67 -2.26 12.11 6.42
N ALA A 68 -3.11 12.70 5.58
CA ALA A 68 -3.52 14.09 5.70
C ALA A 68 -4.30 14.36 7.01
N VAL A 69 -5.24 13.48 7.36
CA VAL A 69 -6.02 13.57 8.61
C VAL A 69 -5.14 13.40 9.85
N ILE A 70 -4.19 12.47 9.81
CA ILE A 70 -3.21 12.29 10.88
C ILE A 70 -2.35 13.54 11.04
N TYR A 71 -1.91 14.14 9.92
CA TYR A 71 -1.12 15.37 9.94
C TYR A 71 -1.88 16.56 10.58
N ILE A 72 -3.19 16.69 10.29
CA ILE A 72 -4.06 17.73 10.87
C ILE A 72 -4.46 17.40 12.33
N ARG A 73 -3.96 16.30 12.90
CA ARG A 73 -4.25 15.79 14.26
C ARG A 73 -5.73 15.44 14.51
N GLN A 74 -6.52 15.25 13.46
CA GLN A 74 -7.93 14.90 13.59
C GLN A 74 -8.12 13.38 13.60
N VAL A 75 -7.55 12.72 14.61
CA VAL A 75 -7.52 11.25 14.73
C VAL A 75 -8.93 10.63 14.78
N MET A 76 -9.95 11.40 15.14
CA MET A 76 -11.36 10.95 15.15
C MET A 76 -11.89 10.51 13.77
N PHE A 77 -11.32 10.99 12.65
CA PHE A 77 -11.74 10.58 11.31
C PHE A 77 -11.03 9.32 10.80
N VAL A 78 -9.96 8.86 11.46
CA VAL A 78 -9.25 7.63 11.12
C VAL A 78 -10.18 6.41 11.00
N PRO A 79 -11.06 6.11 11.99
CA PRO A 79 -11.98 4.97 11.87
C PRO A 79 -12.95 5.07 10.69
N ILE A 80 -13.35 6.28 10.30
CA ILE A 80 -14.25 6.48 9.15
C ILE A 80 -13.52 6.12 7.85
N ILE A 81 -12.26 6.54 7.72
CA ILE A 81 -11.43 6.24 6.55
C ILE A 81 -11.13 4.75 6.46
N THR A 82 -10.83 4.08 7.59
CA THR A 82 -10.57 2.64 7.58
C THR A 82 -11.82 1.83 7.23
N VAL A 83 -12.98 2.23 7.73
CA VAL A 83 -14.27 1.63 7.35
C VAL A 83 -14.52 1.80 5.84
N LEU A 84 -14.33 3.01 5.31
CA LEU A 84 -14.49 3.27 3.88
C LEU A 84 -13.52 2.44 3.02
N TRP A 85 -12.29 2.23 3.49
CA TRP A 85 -11.31 1.38 2.85
C TRP A 85 -11.79 -0.08 2.79
N VAL A 86 -12.29 -0.63 3.90
CA VAL A 86 -12.87 -1.98 3.93
C VAL A 86 -14.04 -2.08 2.94
N PHE A 87 -14.94 -1.11 2.93
CA PHE A 87 -16.07 -1.08 1.99
C PHE A 87 -15.62 -1.02 0.53
N LEU A 88 -14.60 -0.22 0.21
CA LEU A 88 -14.09 -0.11 -1.16
C LEU A 88 -13.48 -1.44 -1.64
N SER A 89 -12.69 -2.09 -0.78
CA SER A 89 -12.07 -3.39 -1.08
C SER A 89 -13.11 -4.50 -1.21
N MET A 90 -14.04 -4.56 -0.25
CA MET A 90 -15.08 -5.59 -0.19
C MET A 90 -16.14 -5.41 -1.30
N GLY A 91 -16.53 -4.17 -1.59
CA GLY A 91 -17.44 -3.85 -2.68
C GLY A 91 -16.86 -4.23 -4.05
N TYR A 92 -15.55 -4.02 -4.23
CA TYR A 92 -14.88 -4.49 -5.45
C TYR A 92 -14.90 -6.01 -5.57
N LEU A 93 -14.53 -6.74 -4.50
CA LEU A 93 -14.52 -8.21 -4.50
C LEU A 93 -15.92 -8.81 -4.71
N MET A 94 -16.98 -8.16 -4.22
CA MET A 94 -18.36 -8.59 -4.44
C MET A 94 -18.82 -8.35 -5.89
N MET A 95 -18.45 -7.22 -6.50
CA MET A 95 -18.87 -6.86 -7.86
C MET A 95 -18.07 -7.59 -8.94
N HIS A 96 -16.75 -7.73 -8.75
CA HIS A 96 -15.91 -8.65 -9.50
C HIS A 96 -15.91 -9.98 -8.76
N LYS A 97 -17.00 -10.74 -8.84
CA LYS A 97 -16.94 -12.17 -8.54
C LYS A 97 -15.73 -12.73 -9.29
N PRO A 98 -14.70 -13.27 -8.61
CA PRO A 98 -13.76 -14.09 -9.33
C PRO A 98 -14.59 -15.28 -9.82
N THR A 99 -14.73 -15.41 -11.13
CA THR A 99 -14.94 -16.74 -11.72
C THR A 99 -13.93 -17.62 -11.00
N PRO A 100 -14.33 -18.66 -10.26
CA PRO A 100 -13.40 -19.48 -9.50
C PRO A 100 -12.44 -20.07 -10.52
N GLY A 101 -11.29 -19.41 -10.67
CA GLY A 101 -10.21 -19.89 -11.51
C GLY A 101 -9.87 -21.22 -10.90
N LYS A 102 -10.03 -22.28 -11.69
CA LYS A 102 -9.80 -23.67 -11.27
C LYS A 102 -8.45 -23.84 -10.55
N GLU A 103 -7.51 -22.91 -10.75
CA GLU A 103 -6.24 -22.78 -10.04
C GLU A 103 -6.37 -22.50 -8.53
N LEU A 104 -7.25 -21.61 -8.06
CA LEU A 104 -7.37 -21.31 -6.63
C LEU A 104 -7.95 -22.51 -5.85
N THR A 105 -8.92 -23.21 -6.44
CA THR A 105 -9.47 -24.45 -5.87
C THR A 105 -8.46 -25.60 -5.96
N ALA A 106 -7.62 -25.64 -7.00
CA ALA A 106 -6.56 -26.63 -7.14
C ALA A 106 -5.37 -26.38 -6.20
N GLU A 107 -5.00 -25.13 -5.92
CA GLU A 107 -3.97 -24.77 -4.94
C GLU A 107 -4.44 -25.02 -3.52
N ILE A 108 -5.67 -24.65 -3.17
CA ILE A 108 -6.25 -24.98 -1.86
C ILE A 108 -6.40 -26.49 -1.71
N GLY A 109 -6.80 -27.20 -2.77
CA GLY A 109 -6.84 -28.66 -2.80
C GLY A 109 -5.48 -29.30 -2.57
N ARG A 110 -4.42 -28.84 -3.25
CA ARG A 110 -3.04 -29.34 -3.06
C ARG A 110 -2.46 -28.96 -1.70
N ALA A 111 -2.84 -27.82 -1.15
CA ALA A 111 -2.40 -27.39 0.19
C ALA A 111 -3.08 -28.22 1.30
N VAL A 112 -4.33 -28.64 1.12
CA VAL A 112 -5.07 -29.45 2.11
C VAL A 112 -4.82 -30.96 1.94
N PHE A 113 -4.69 -31.45 0.71
CA PHE A 113 -4.50 -32.88 0.44
C PHE A 113 -3.05 -33.31 0.22
N GLY A 114 -2.10 -32.36 0.20
CA GLY A 114 -0.71 -32.63 -0.19
C GLY A 114 -0.55 -32.89 -1.69
N PRO A 115 0.68 -33.09 -2.19
CA PRO A 115 0.97 -33.36 -3.60
C PRO A 115 0.28 -34.61 -4.13
#